data_AF-A0A9Q3KQF7-F1
#
_entry.id   AF-A0A9Q3KQF7-F1
#
_cell.length_a   1.000
_cell.length_b   1.000
_cell.length_c   1.000
_cell.angle_alpha   90.00
_cell.angle_beta   90.00
_cell.angle_gamma   90.00
#
_symmetry.space_group_name_H-M   'P 1'
#
loop_
_entity.id
_entity.type
_entity.pdbx_description
1 polymer ?
#
loop_
_entity_poly.entity_id
_entity_poly.type
_entity_poly.pdbx_seq_one_letter_code
_entity_poly.pdbx_strand_id
1 'polypeptide(L)'
;MLGTKLAFSTAYHPQTDCLAERMIQTMEDILRRFCAHGIEYKDNEGYTHYWVTLLPAVQLAYNTSQHSTTGKTPGVVEKGWNPLLSMDNLKKNLLTINPTAKDFHDMWKMACDTAAKCIAEANNIISRGGTRHTWNLTLRKGTRC
;
A
#
# COMPACT_ATOMS: atom_id res chain seq x y z
N MET A 1 37.06 15.64 -6.17
CA MET A 1 35.65 16.03 -6.37
C MET A 1 34.99 14.95 -7.20
N LEU A 2 33.93 14.30 -6.70
CA LEU A 2 33.10 13.41 -7.51
C LEU A 2 32.54 14.27 -8.66
N GLY A 3 32.78 13.91 -9.92
CA GLY A 3 32.42 14.71 -11.11
C GLY A 3 30.92 14.81 -11.39
N THR A 4 30.11 15.03 -10.37
CA THR A 4 28.65 15.15 -10.42
C THR A 4 28.25 16.52 -10.93
N LYS A 5 27.43 16.54 -11.99
CA LYS A 5 26.82 17.75 -12.56
C LYS A 5 25.52 18.05 -11.82
N LEU A 6 25.40 19.24 -11.23
CA LEU A 6 24.14 19.67 -10.61
C LEU A 6 23.11 19.99 -11.70
N ALA A 7 21.91 19.42 -11.56
CA ALA A 7 20.74 19.77 -12.34
C ALA A 7 19.73 20.44 -11.41
N PHE A 8 19.54 21.75 -11.57
CA PHE A 8 18.57 22.51 -10.78
C PHE A 8 17.19 22.43 -11.44
N SER A 9 16.16 22.21 -10.63
CA SER A 9 14.78 22.45 -11.07
C SER A 9 14.54 23.96 -11.20
N THR A 10 13.72 24.35 -12.17
CA THR A 10 13.34 25.75 -12.38
C THR A 10 12.38 26.20 -11.28
N ALA A 11 12.56 27.41 -10.76
CA ALA A 11 11.68 27.99 -9.75
C ALA A 11 10.21 27.92 -10.22
N TYR A 12 9.31 27.46 -9.33
CA TYR A 12 7.87 27.31 -9.59
C TYR A 12 7.47 26.32 -10.70
N HIS A 13 8.37 25.43 -11.14
CA HIS A 13 8.03 24.39 -12.11
C HIS A 13 8.58 23.01 -11.68
N PRO A 14 7.81 22.24 -10.89
CA PRO A 14 8.28 21.01 -10.26
C PRO A 14 8.35 19.78 -11.20
N GLN A 15 8.21 19.96 -12.52
CA GLN A 15 8.17 18.83 -13.48
C GLN A 15 9.36 17.87 -13.36
N THR A 16 10.54 18.37 -12.97
CA THR A 16 11.74 17.55 -12.77
C THR A 16 11.76 16.78 -11.44
N ASP A 17 11.11 17.29 -10.39
CA ASP A 17 11.16 16.71 -9.03
C ASP A 17 9.89 15.96 -8.63
N CYS A 18 8.91 15.81 -9.54
CA CYS A 18 7.62 15.15 -9.27
C CYS A 18 7.76 13.74 -8.65
N LEU A 19 8.80 12.99 -9.03
CA LEU A 19 9.07 11.65 -8.50
C LEU A 19 9.48 11.69 -7.02
N ALA A 20 10.39 12.60 -6.66
CA ALA A 20 10.81 12.82 -5.29
C ALA A 20 9.66 13.39 -4.45
N GLU A 21 8.90 14.34 -5.00
CA GLU A 21 7.72 14.90 -4.34
C GLU A 21 6.67 13.82 -4.02
N ARG A 22 6.39 12.92 -4.97
CA ARG A 22 5.42 11.84 -4.74
C ARG A 22 5.91 10.84 -3.70
N MET A 23 7.19 10.55 -3.69
CA MET A 23 7.83 9.71 -2.66
C MET A 23 7.71 10.36 -1.28
N ILE A 24 8.03 11.66 -1.16
CA ILE A 24 7.93 12.43 0.09
C ILE A 24 6.49 12.44 0.60
N GLN A 25 5.51 12.74 -0.25
CA GLN A 25 4.09 12.70 0.11
C GLN A 25 3.66 11.35 0.67
N THR A 26 4.17 10.25 0.09
CA THR A 26 3.83 8.89 0.54
C THR A 26 4.45 8.61 1.91
N MET A 27 5.71 9.00 2.12
CA MET A 27 6.38 8.84 3.41
C MET A 27 5.73 9.67 4.51
N GLU A 28 5.32 10.91 4.19
CA GLU A 28 4.58 11.78 5.10
C GLU A 28 3.24 11.19 5.51
N ASP A 29 2.48 10.60 4.57
CA ASP A 29 1.20 9.96 4.88
C ASP A 29 1.38 8.74 5.80
N ILE A 30 2.42 7.94 5.55
CA ILE A 30 2.79 6.82 6.44
C ILE A 30 3.11 7.36 7.84
N LEU A 31 4.01 8.34 7.95
CA LEU A 31 4.39 8.95 9.23
C LEU A 31 3.17 9.55 9.94
N ARG A 32 2.28 10.25 9.23
CA ARG A 32 1.08 10.85 9.82
C ARG A 32 0.18 9.78 10.40
N ARG A 33 -0.03 8.65 9.71
CA ARG A 33 -0.84 7.55 10.23
C ARG A 33 -0.20 6.91 11.46
N PHE A 34 1.11 6.69 11.45
CA PHE A 34 1.81 6.14 12.61
C PHE A 34 1.86 7.10 13.78
N CYS A 35 2.05 8.39 13.57
CA CYS A 35 2.06 9.39 14.65
C CYS A 35 0.65 9.75 15.14
N ALA A 36 -0.38 9.68 14.29
CA ALA A 36 -1.76 10.00 14.67
C ALA A 36 -2.52 8.80 15.30
N HIS A 37 -2.19 7.57 14.91
CA HIS A 37 -2.85 6.36 15.40
C HIS A 37 -1.96 5.47 16.28
N GLY A 38 -0.64 5.69 16.26
CA GLY A 38 0.34 4.84 16.91
C GLY A 38 1.00 5.54 18.08
N ILE A 39 0.81 4.93 19.25
CA ILE A 39 1.64 5.08 20.43
C ILE A 39 1.48 6.44 21.13
N GLU A 40 0.52 6.53 22.07
CA GLU A 40 0.54 7.53 23.14
C GLU A 40 1.75 7.31 24.07
N TYR A 41 2.97 7.46 23.56
CA TYR A 41 4.14 7.63 24.41
C TYR A 41 4.32 9.13 24.61
N LYS A 42 3.71 9.62 25.70
CA LYS A 42 4.08 10.91 26.28
C LYS A 42 5.42 10.70 26.97
N ASP A 43 6.46 11.34 26.47
CA ASP A 43 7.59 11.67 27.33
C ASP A 43 7.15 12.72 28.36
N ASN A 44 7.95 12.91 29.40
CA ASN A 44 7.64 13.79 30.54
C ASN A 44 7.48 15.29 30.13
N GLU A 45 7.72 15.63 28.86
CA GLU A 45 7.76 16.99 28.32
C GLU A 45 6.59 17.28 27.35
N GLY A 46 5.71 16.30 27.09
CA GLY A 46 4.44 16.52 26.38
C GLY A 46 4.52 16.66 24.87
N TYR A 47 5.68 16.38 24.25
CA TYR A 47 5.88 16.42 22.81
C TYR A 47 6.43 15.08 22.28
N THR A 48 5.57 14.29 21.63
CA THR A 48 5.97 13.01 21.02
C THR A 48 6.88 13.23 19.79
N HIS A 49 8.20 13.31 19.98
CA HIS A 49 9.21 13.42 18.92
C HIS A 49 9.61 12.06 18.30
N TYR A 50 8.65 11.14 18.13
CA TYR A 50 8.94 9.77 17.64
C TYR A 50 9.10 9.64 16.11
N TRP A 51 8.87 10.70 15.33
CA TRP A 51 8.94 10.58 13.87
C TRP A 51 10.37 10.27 13.37
N VAL A 52 11.40 10.82 14.02
CA VAL A 52 12.81 10.56 13.66
C VAL A 52 13.18 9.10 13.88
N THR A 53 12.73 8.50 14.98
CA THR A 53 12.99 7.08 15.28
C THR A 53 12.20 6.15 14.37
N LEU A 54 11.08 6.62 13.80
CA LEU A 54 10.29 5.90 12.80
C LEU A 54 10.86 5.98 11.39
N LEU A 55 11.70 6.97 11.06
CA LEU A 55 12.24 7.14 9.69
C LEU A 55 12.89 5.87 9.11
N PRO A 56 13.77 5.13 9.82
CA PRO A 56 14.36 3.91 9.28
C PRO A 56 13.31 2.83 8.99
N ALA A 57 12.29 2.73 9.84
CA ALA A 57 11.19 1.78 9.67
C ALA A 57 10.31 2.15 8.47
N VAL A 58 9.99 3.43 8.30
CA VAL A 58 9.21 3.94 7.16
C VAL A 58 9.98 3.76 5.85
N GLN A 59 11.28 4.05 5.83
CA GLN A 59 12.11 3.83 4.65
C GLN A 59 12.17 2.35 4.26
N LEU A 60 12.32 1.46 5.24
CA LEU A 60 12.30 0.01 5.01
C LEU A 60 10.93 -0.43 4.46
N ALA A 61 9.84 0.02 5.06
CA ALA A 61 8.48 -0.31 4.63
C ALA A 61 8.21 0.19 3.20
N TYR A 62 8.64 1.40 2.86
CA TYR A 62 8.50 1.94 1.52
C TYR A 62 9.32 1.13 0.49
N ASN A 63 10.58 0.86 0.78
CA ASN A 63 11.48 0.14 -0.14
C ASN A 63 11.07 -1.32 -0.38
N THR A 64 10.35 -1.93 0.57
CA THR A 64 9.87 -3.32 0.48
C THR A 64 8.41 -3.42 0.01
N SER A 65 7.68 -2.31 -0.10
CA SER A 65 6.30 -2.29 -0.59
C SER A 65 6.25 -2.32 -2.12
N GLN A 66 5.30 -3.08 -2.68
CA GLN A 66 5.12 -3.16 -4.13
C GLN A 66 4.37 -1.93 -4.64
N HIS A 67 4.91 -1.28 -5.66
CA HIS A 67 4.25 -0.14 -6.29
C HIS A 67 3.32 -0.62 -7.41
N SER A 68 2.08 -0.13 -7.42
CA SER A 68 1.05 -0.54 -8.39
C SER A 68 1.45 -0.29 -9.84
N THR A 69 2.21 0.77 -10.12
CA THR A 69 2.67 1.13 -11.46
C THR A 69 3.75 0.19 -11.99
N THR A 70 4.61 -0.34 -11.11
CA THR A 70 5.79 -1.11 -11.51
C THR A 70 5.62 -2.61 -11.24
N GLY A 71 4.67 -2.99 -10.38
CA GLY A 71 4.48 -4.38 -9.92
C GLY A 71 5.67 -4.94 -9.13
N LYS A 72 6.65 -4.09 -8.81
CA LYS A 72 7.89 -4.42 -8.11
C LYS A 72 8.10 -3.44 -6.97
N THR A 73 8.91 -3.87 -6.01
CA THR A 73 9.33 -3.05 -4.88
C THR A 73 10.51 -2.16 -5.28
N PRO A 74 10.60 -0.91 -4.79
CA PRO A 74 11.72 -0.02 -5.09
C PRO A 74 13.09 -0.62 -4.81
N GLY A 75 13.27 -1.36 -3.70
CA GLY A 75 14.55 -1.98 -3.35
C GLY A 75 15.04 -2.99 -4.39
N VAL A 76 14.13 -3.80 -4.96
CA VAL A 76 14.47 -4.70 -6.07
C VAL A 76 14.79 -3.94 -7.36
N VAL A 77 14.12 -2.82 -7.63
CA VAL A 77 14.38 -2.04 -8.85
C VAL A 77 15.71 -1.30 -8.77
N GLU A 78 16.04 -0.74 -7.62
CA GLU A 78 17.25 0.06 -7.40
C GLU A 78 18.48 -0.81 -7.09
N LYS A 79 18.33 -1.80 -6.18
CA LYS A 79 19.43 -2.58 -5.61
C LYS A 79 19.43 -4.04 -6.03
N GLY A 80 18.35 -4.51 -6.65
CA GLY A 80 18.21 -5.92 -7.08
C GLY A 80 17.76 -6.88 -5.98
N TRP A 81 17.57 -6.43 -4.75
CA TRP A 81 17.18 -7.30 -3.62
C TRP A 81 16.37 -6.54 -2.57
N ASN A 82 15.59 -7.28 -1.77
CA ASN A 82 14.94 -6.80 -0.56
C ASN A 82 15.36 -7.64 0.65
N PRO A 83 15.50 -7.02 1.83
CA PRO A 83 15.69 -7.76 3.07
C PRO A 83 14.46 -8.63 3.38
N LEU A 84 14.69 -9.81 3.95
CA LEU A 84 13.63 -10.64 4.51
C LEU A 84 13.10 -9.97 5.78
N LEU A 85 11.81 -9.68 5.84
CA LEU A 85 11.20 -9.09 7.01
C LEU A 85 10.89 -10.18 8.05
N SER A 86 10.77 -9.82 9.33
CA SER A 86 10.46 -10.77 10.41
C SER A 86 9.20 -11.61 10.14
N MET A 87 8.20 -11.00 9.49
CA MET A 87 6.97 -11.69 9.07
C MET A 87 7.20 -12.77 8.01
N ASP A 88 8.21 -12.61 7.15
CA ASP A 88 8.56 -13.59 6.12
C ASP A 88 9.28 -14.80 6.72
N ASN A 89 10.08 -14.58 7.76
CA ASN A 89 10.75 -15.64 8.52
C ASN A 89 9.76 -16.46 9.36
N LEU A 90 8.74 -15.82 9.95
CA LEU A 90 7.69 -16.51 10.70
C LEU A 90 6.89 -17.45 9.79
N LYS A 91 6.54 -17.02 8.57
CA LYS A 91 5.77 -17.84 7.62
C LYS A 91 6.49 -19.12 7.16
N LYS A 92 7.83 -19.11 7.09
CA LYS A 92 8.63 -20.28 6.66
C LYS A 92 8.62 -21.41 7.68
N ASN A 93 8.54 -21.08 8.97
CA ASN A 93 8.61 -22.04 10.07
C ASN A 93 7.26 -22.35 10.71
N LEU A 94 6.15 -21.89 10.11
CA LEU A 94 4.82 -22.37 10.48
C LEU A 94 4.69 -23.83 10.02
N LEU A 95 5.18 -24.73 10.87
CA LEU A 95 4.82 -26.14 10.79
C LEU A 95 3.29 -26.20 10.80
N THR A 96 2.71 -26.86 9.82
CA THR A 96 1.28 -27.11 9.80
C THR A 96 0.98 -28.09 10.92
N ILE A 97 0.68 -27.58 12.12
CA ILE A 97 0.46 -28.41 13.32
C ILE A 97 -0.85 -29.19 13.18
N ASN A 98 -1.84 -28.67 12.42
CA ASN A 98 -3.14 -29.30 12.27
C ASN A 98 -3.62 -29.29 10.80
N PRO A 99 -4.00 -30.46 10.23
CA PRO A 99 -4.45 -30.56 8.84
C PRO A 99 -5.75 -29.78 8.58
N THR A 100 -6.70 -29.78 9.50
CA THR A 100 -7.96 -29.02 9.37
C THR A 100 -7.73 -27.50 9.37
N ALA A 101 -6.75 -27.01 10.14
CA ALA A 101 -6.37 -25.59 10.12
C ALA A 101 -5.76 -25.18 8.77
N LYS A 102 -5.05 -26.11 8.10
CA LYS A 102 -4.55 -25.89 6.74
C LYS A 102 -5.68 -25.82 5.72
N ASP A 103 -6.60 -26.78 5.77
CA ASP A 103 -7.75 -26.81 4.86
C ASP A 103 -8.60 -25.53 5.01
N PHE A 104 -8.80 -25.07 6.25
CA PHE A 104 -9.49 -23.81 6.52
C PHE A 104 -8.72 -22.61 5.97
N HIS A 105 -7.40 -22.55 6.14
CA HIS A 105 -6.56 -21.48 5.60
C HIS A 105 -6.58 -21.45 4.07
N ASP A 106 -6.54 -22.62 3.42
CA ASP A 106 -6.59 -22.73 1.97
C ASP A 106 -7.98 -22.34 1.44
N MET A 107 -9.05 -22.77 2.11
CA MET A 107 -10.42 -22.30 1.82
C MET A 107 -10.54 -20.79 1.99
N TRP A 108 -10.01 -20.24 3.09
CA TRP A 108 -10.05 -18.81 3.37
C TRP A 108 -9.31 -17.99 2.32
N LYS A 109 -8.12 -18.43 1.90
CA LYS A 109 -7.38 -17.83 0.79
C LYS A 109 -8.18 -17.85 -0.50
N MET A 110 -8.78 -18.99 -0.86
CA MET A 110 -9.58 -19.11 -2.06
C MET A 110 -10.80 -18.17 -2.04
N ALA A 111 -11.45 -18.03 -0.88
CA ALA A 111 -12.56 -17.09 -0.70
C ALA A 111 -12.09 -15.64 -0.84
N CYS A 112 -10.98 -15.25 -0.23
CA CYS A 112 -10.38 -13.92 -0.39
C CYS A 112 -10.02 -13.62 -1.84
N ASP A 113 -9.40 -14.56 -2.56
CA ASP A 113 -9.02 -14.41 -3.97
C ASP A 113 -10.27 -14.25 -4.86
N THR A 114 -11.32 -15.01 -4.57
CA THR A 114 -12.59 -14.92 -5.30
C THR A 114 -13.25 -13.57 -5.06
N ALA A 115 -13.30 -13.12 -3.81
CA ALA A 115 -13.84 -11.80 -3.47
C ALA A 115 -13.04 -10.68 -4.15
N ALA A 116 -11.71 -10.76 -4.16
CA ALA A 116 -10.85 -9.79 -4.84
C ALA A 116 -11.13 -9.74 -6.36
N LYS A 117 -11.36 -10.89 -7.01
CA LYS A 117 -11.76 -10.96 -8.42
C LYS A 117 -13.13 -10.32 -8.65
N CYS A 118 -14.13 -10.65 -7.84
CA CYS A 118 -15.46 -10.03 -7.95
C CYS A 118 -15.41 -8.50 -7.78
N ILE A 119 -14.59 -8.01 -6.84
CA ILE A 119 -14.38 -6.57 -6.64
C ILE A 119 -13.70 -5.94 -7.87
N ALA A 120 -12.69 -6.59 -8.44
CA ALA A 120 -12.02 -6.12 -9.65
C ALA A 120 -12.97 -6.08 -10.86
N GLU A 121 -13.82 -7.10 -11.02
CA GLU A 121 -14.86 -7.15 -12.04
C GLU A 121 -15.89 -6.03 -11.85
N ALA A 122 -16.37 -5.80 -10.63
CA ALA A 122 -17.28 -4.71 -10.32
C ALA A 122 -16.67 -3.34 -10.64
N ASN A 123 -15.40 -3.12 -10.28
CA ASN A 123 -14.68 -1.89 -10.61
C ASN A 123 -14.53 -1.69 -12.13
N ASN A 124 -14.32 -2.77 -12.89
CA ASN A 124 -14.28 -2.74 -14.35
C ASN A 124 -15.66 -2.45 -14.98
N ILE A 125 -16.75 -2.91 -14.37
CA ILE A 125 -18.12 -2.59 -14.82
C ILE A 125 -18.41 -1.11 -14.54
N ILE A 126 -18.05 -0.59 -13.37
CA ILE A 126 -18.24 0.83 -13.01
C ILE A 126 -17.46 1.74 -13.96
N SER A 127 -16.19 1.43 -14.26
CA SER A 127 -15.38 2.23 -15.18
C SER A 127 -15.94 2.24 -16.61
N ARG A 128 -16.52 1.12 -17.07
CA ARG A 128 -17.21 1.00 -18.37
C ARG A 128 -18.60 1.67 -18.37
N GLY A 129 -19.31 1.62 -17.25
CA GLY A 129 -20.63 2.23 -17.06
C GLY A 129 -20.57 3.76 -16.93
N GLY A 130 -19.45 4.30 -16.44
CA GLY A 130 -19.18 5.75 -16.39
C GLY A 130 -19.10 6.41 -17.77
N THR A 131 -18.97 5.65 -18.86
CA THR A 131 -19.00 6.16 -20.25
C THR A 131 -20.38 6.08 -20.92
N ARG A 132 -21.41 5.58 -20.23
CA ARG A 132 -22.79 5.55 -20.74
C ARG A 132 -23.73 6.20 -19.73
N HIS A 133 -23.97 7.49 -19.92
CA HIS A 133 -25.15 8.15 -19.36
C HIS A 133 -26.42 7.47 -19.90
N THR A 134 -26.93 6.48 -19.17
CA THR A 134 -28.32 6.04 -19.28
C THR A 134 -28.80 5.59 -17.91
N TRP A 135 -29.32 6.54 -17.13
CA TRP A 135 -30.28 6.22 -16.08
C TRP A 135 -31.52 5.66 -16.78
N ASN A 136 -31.76 4.36 -16.67
CA ASN A 136 -33.09 3.81 -16.85
C ASN A 136 -33.43 2.94 -15.65
N LEU A 137 -34.06 3.62 -14.70
CA LEU A 137 -34.95 3.06 -13.69
C LEU A 137 -35.84 1.99 -14.31
N THR A 138 -35.64 0.74 -13.91
CA THR A 138 -36.74 -0.22 -13.77
C THR A 138 -36.70 -0.84 -12.39
N LEU A 139 -37.04 0.01 -11.41
CA LEU A 139 -37.86 -0.42 -10.28
C LEU A 139 -39.12 -1.09 -10.85
N ARG A 140 -39.11 -2.41 -11.05
CA ARG A 140 -40.35 -3.17 -11.21
C ARG A 140 -40.99 -3.34 -9.84
N LYS A 141 -41.88 -2.41 -9.53
CA LYS A 141 -42.97 -2.57 -8.56
C LYS A 141 -43.81 -3.82 -8.90
N GLY A 142 -44.18 -4.59 -7.87
CA GLY A 142 -45.37 -5.46 -7.81
C GLY A 142 -45.21 -6.83 -8.47
N THR A 143 -45.55 -7.92 -7.79
CA THR A 143 -46.94 -8.20 -7.40
C THR A 143 -47.04 -9.05 -6.14
N ARG A 144 -47.99 -8.66 -5.29
CA ARG A 144 -48.64 -9.49 -4.26
C ARG A 144 -49.33 -10.67 -4.96
N CYS A 145 -49.14 -11.87 -4.42
CA CYS A 145 -50.13 -12.94 -4.35
C CYS A 145 -50.04 -13.50 -2.93
#